data_AF-A0A415ZIK9-F1
#
_entry.id   AF-A0A415ZIK9-F1
#
_cell.length_a   1.000
_cell.length_b   1.000
_cell.length_c   1.000
_cell.angle_alpha   90.00
_cell.angle_beta   90.00
_cell.angle_gamma   90.00
#
_symmetry.space_group_name_H-M   'P 1'
#
loop_
_entity.id
_entity.type
_entity.pdbx_description
1 polymer ?
#
loop_
_entity_poly.entity_id
_entity_poly.type
_entity_poly.pdbx_seq_one_letter_code
_entity_poly.pdbx_strand_id
1 'polypeptide(L)'
;MTLYNIGTFETKTDSEMRELISIINQVGLGTMTCDEKNICKTDCGYSLEVSECEGDLDPALREIIKACKSAGLEMSFYITHFEDEEGGYIYQNGVYEILGREDLCLRTVSDRALLAEIRRRGLTQENL
;
A
#
# COMPACT_ATOMS: atom_id res chain seq x y z
N MET A 1 3.36 -9.38 20.34
CA MET A 1 3.84 -8.20 19.61
C MET A 1 2.61 -7.52 19.08
N THR A 2 2.33 -6.33 19.57
CA THR A 2 1.23 -5.50 19.09
C THR A 2 1.80 -4.64 18.00
N LEU A 3 1.31 -4.84 16.77
CA LEU A 3 1.61 -3.97 15.63
C LEU A 3 0.32 -3.29 15.23
N TYR A 4 0.37 -1.98 15.04
CA TYR A 4 -0.75 -1.23 14.52
C TYR A 4 -0.44 -0.76 13.11
N ASN A 5 -1.27 -1.14 12.16
CA ASN A 5 -1.01 -0.96 10.74
C ASN A 5 -1.91 0.13 10.15
N ILE A 6 -1.29 1.04 9.40
CA ILE A 6 -1.99 2.08 8.64
C ILE A 6 -1.39 2.18 7.24
N GLY A 7 -2.21 2.47 6.23
CA GLY A 7 -1.70 2.58 4.87
C GLY A 7 -2.79 2.57 3.81
N THR A 8 -2.40 2.23 2.59
CA THR A 8 -3.33 2.14 1.46
C THR A 8 -3.01 0.97 0.55
N PHE A 9 -4.06 0.41 -0.04
CA PHE A 9 -3.99 -0.33 -1.29
C PHE A 9 -4.41 0.57 -2.44
N GLU A 10 -3.82 0.37 -3.61
CA GLU A 10 -4.08 1.16 -4.80
C GLU A 10 -4.29 0.26 -6.04
N THR A 11 -5.25 0.63 -6.87
CA THR A 11 -5.52 0.02 -8.18
C THR A 11 -5.79 1.10 -9.23
N LYS A 12 -5.74 0.76 -10.52
CA LYS A 12 -6.01 1.73 -11.61
C LYS A 12 -7.51 1.96 -11.80
N THR A 13 -8.33 0.93 -11.61
CA THR A 13 -9.77 0.98 -11.89
C THR A 13 -10.62 0.58 -10.69
N ASP A 14 -11.86 1.06 -10.67
CA ASP A 14 -12.87 0.71 -9.64
C ASP A 14 -13.17 -0.80 -9.63
N SER A 15 -13.20 -1.42 -10.82
CA SER A 15 -13.45 -2.86 -10.95
C SER A 15 -12.35 -3.69 -10.29
N GLU A 16 -11.08 -3.33 -10.53
CA GLU A 16 -9.94 -3.96 -9.85
C GLU A 16 -9.99 -3.72 -8.34
N MET A 17 -10.40 -2.53 -7.89
CA MET A 17 -10.52 -2.25 -6.46
C MET A 17 -11.58 -3.14 -5.79
N ARG A 18 -12.74 -3.33 -6.43
CA ARG A 18 -13.80 -4.21 -5.91
C ARG A 18 -13.35 -5.67 -5.85
N GLU A 19 -12.64 -6.14 -6.87
CA GLU A 19 -12.07 -7.48 -6.87
C GLU A 19 -11.01 -7.65 -5.78
N LEU A 20 -10.15 -6.64 -5.57
CA LEU A 20 -9.18 -6.62 -4.48
C LEU A 20 -9.86 -6.69 -3.10
N ILE A 21 -10.93 -5.93 -2.87
CA ILE A 21 -11.73 -6.00 -1.64
C ILE A 21 -12.27 -7.41 -1.41
N SER A 22 -12.76 -8.08 -2.47
CA SER A 22 -13.24 -9.46 -2.37
C SER A 22 -12.13 -10.41 -1.95
N ILE A 23 -10.94 -10.29 -2.56
CA ILE A 23 -9.76 -11.09 -2.21
C ILE A 23 -9.34 -10.83 -0.76
N ILE A 24 -9.25 -9.57 -0.33
CA ILE A 24 -8.87 -9.21 1.04
C ILE A 24 -9.86 -9.81 2.04
N ASN A 25 -11.17 -9.71 1.79
CA ASN A 25 -12.19 -10.25 2.68
C ASN A 25 -12.20 -11.79 2.71
N GLN A 26 -11.75 -12.47 1.64
CA GLN A 26 -11.61 -13.93 1.60
C GLN A 26 -10.37 -14.42 2.34
N VAL A 27 -9.23 -13.74 2.17
CA VAL A 27 -7.96 -14.10 2.81
C VAL A 27 -7.97 -13.70 4.30
N GLY A 28 -8.57 -12.55 4.60
CA GLY A 28 -8.49 -11.87 5.89
C GLY A 28 -7.22 -11.03 6.00
N LEU A 29 -7.35 -9.81 6.50
CA LEU A 29 -6.23 -8.89 6.76
C LEU A 29 -6.33 -8.38 8.19
N GLY A 30 -5.78 -9.16 9.13
CA GLY A 30 -5.87 -8.87 10.57
C GLY A 30 -7.32 -8.72 11.04
N THR A 31 -7.61 -7.62 11.73
CA THR A 31 -8.95 -7.27 12.24
C THR A 31 -9.80 -6.47 11.22
N MET A 32 -9.23 -6.14 10.06
CA MET A 32 -9.86 -5.26 9.08
C MET A 32 -11.00 -5.98 8.34
N THR A 33 -12.12 -5.28 8.17
CA THR A 33 -13.16 -5.66 7.20
C THR A 33 -13.25 -4.56 6.14
N CYS A 34 -13.08 -4.92 4.88
CA CYS A 34 -13.10 -3.95 3.78
C CYS A 34 -14.52 -3.83 3.21
N ASP A 35 -15.02 -2.61 3.07
CA ASP A 35 -16.23 -2.33 2.31
C ASP A 35 -15.97 -1.26 1.23
N GLU A 36 -16.92 -1.16 0.29
CA GLU A 36 -16.79 -0.24 -0.85
C GLU A 36 -16.87 1.24 -0.45
N LYS A 37 -17.32 1.57 0.76
CA LYS A 37 -17.40 2.95 1.25
C LYS A 37 -16.03 3.50 1.63
N ASN A 38 -15.06 2.60 1.82
CA ASN A 38 -13.67 2.94 2.11
C ASN A 38 -12.85 3.22 0.85
N ILE A 39 -13.47 3.16 -0.34
CA ILE A 39 -12.82 3.46 -1.61
C ILE A 39 -12.79 4.98 -1.83
N CYS A 40 -11.60 5.50 -2.09
CA CYS A 40 -11.37 6.88 -2.48
C CYS A 40 -10.84 6.94 -3.91
N LYS A 41 -11.45 7.76 -4.77
CA LYS A 41 -10.93 8.05 -6.11
C LYS A 41 -9.76 9.04 -6.01
N THR A 42 -8.67 8.75 -6.69
CA THR A 42 -7.47 9.60 -6.77
C THR A 42 -7.24 10.04 -8.22
N ASP A 43 -6.30 10.94 -8.45
CA ASP A 43 -5.91 11.36 -9.80
C ASP A 43 -5.28 10.21 -10.62
N CYS A 44 -4.76 9.20 -9.93
CA CYS A 44 -4.03 8.07 -10.52
C CYS A 44 -4.81 6.75 -10.50
N GLY A 45 -6.03 6.72 -9.96
CA GLY A 45 -6.83 5.49 -9.85
C GLY A 45 -7.73 5.49 -8.62
N TYR A 46 -7.67 4.40 -7.86
CA TYR A 46 -8.51 4.14 -6.70
C TYR A 46 -7.65 3.69 -5.53
N SER A 47 -7.97 4.18 -4.33
CA SER A 47 -7.28 3.87 -3.08
C SER A 47 -8.27 3.28 -2.08
N LEU A 48 -7.83 2.28 -1.33
CA LEU A 48 -8.52 1.72 -0.19
C LEU A 48 -7.64 1.92 1.04
N GLU A 49 -8.17 2.64 2.03
CA GLU A 49 -7.46 2.90 3.27
C GLU A 49 -7.41 1.65 4.16
N VAL A 50 -6.23 1.39 4.73
CA VAL A 50 -6.01 0.45 5.83
C VAL A 50 -5.87 1.28 7.09
N SER A 51 -6.82 1.14 8.01
CA SER A 51 -6.80 1.82 9.29
C SER A 51 -7.07 0.83 10.42
N GLU A 52 -6.36 1.03 11.53
CA GLU A 52 -6.60 0.34 12.80
C GLU A 52 -6.52 -1.19 12.75
N CYS A 53 -5.65 -1.71 11.87
CA CYS A 53 -5.48 -3.14 11.72
C CYS A 53 -4.37 -3.65 12.65
N GLU A 54 -4.70 -4.57 13.55
CA GLU A 54 -3.76 -5.13 14.52
C GLU A 54 -3.09 -6.41 14.02
N GLY A 55 -1.81 -6.57 14.35
CA GLY A 55 -1.04 -7.80 14.19
C GLY A 55 -0.05 -7.79 13.02
N ASP A 56 0.66 -8.91 12.87
CA ASP A 56 1.57 -9.16 11.75
C ASP A 56 0.76 -9.44 10.47
N LEU A 57 0.90 -8.54 9.49
CA LEU A 57 0.18 -8.64 8.22
C LEU A 57 0.96 -9.40 7.15
N ASP A 58 2.24 -9.75 7.37
CA ASP A 58 3.09 -10.37 6.33
C ASP A 58 2.46 -11.64 5.72
N PRO A 59 1.94 -12.60 6.52
CA PRO A 59 1.36 -13.81 5.96
C PRO A 59 0.12 -13.53 5.09
N ALA A 60 -0.74 -12.61 5.54
CA ALA A 60 -1.96 -12.22 4.83
C ALA A 60 -1.64 -11.48 3.53
N LEU A 61 -0.72 -10.51 3.58
CA LEU A 61 -0.30 -9.73 2.42
C LEU A 61 0.32 -10.62 1.34
N ARG A 62 1.12 -11.63 1.72
CA ARG A 62 1.67 -12.60 0.75
C ARG A 62 0.60 -13.41 0.04
N GLU A 63 -0.42 -13.88 0.75
CA GLU A 63 -1.53 -14.62 0.13
C GLU A 63 -2.42 -13.69 -0.73
N ILE A 64 -2.64 -12.44 -0.32
CA ILE A 64 -3.33 -11.43 -1.14
C ILE A 64 -2.55 -11.17 -2.43
N ILE A 65 -1.22 -10.95 -2.37
CA ILE A 65 -0.37 -10.76 -3.56
C ILE A 65 -0.49 -11.96 -4.51
N LYS A 66 -0.43 -13.18 -3.97
CA LYS A 66 -0.52 -14.42 -4.75
C LYS A 66 -1.89 -14.58 -5.40
N ALA A 67 -2.97 -14.29 -4.68
CA ALA A 67 -4.33 -14.31 -5.21
C ALA A 67 -4.51 -13.28 -6.33
N CYS A 68 -4.06 -12.04 -6.13
CA CYS A 68 -4.12 -10.98 -7.13
C CYS A 68 -3.32 -11.36 -8.39
N LYS A 69 -2.10 -11.88 -8.24
CA LYS A 69 -1.29 -12.38 -9.36
C LYS A 69 -2.00 -13.49 -10.13
N SER A 70 -2.68 -14.40 -9.44
CA SER A 70 -3.41 -15.51 -10.06
C SER A 70 -4.64 -15.03 -10.83
N ALA A 71 -5.27 -13.94 -10.38
CA ALA A 71 -6.41 -13.29 -11.04
C ALA A 71 -5.99 -12.34 -12.17
N GLY A 72 -4.70 -12.01 -12.31
CA GLY A 72 -4.22 -10.99 -13.25
C GLY A 72 -4.53 -9.56 -12.80
N LEU A 73 -4.74 -9.35 -11.50
CA LEU A 73 -5.07 -8.06 -10.90
C LEU A 73 -3.81 -7.26 -10.60
N GLU A 74 -3.69 -6.07 -11.17
CA GLU A 74 -2.62 -5.11 -10.86
C GLU A 74 -3.00 -4.28 -9.62
N MET A 75 -2.11 -4.27 -8.62
CA MET A 75 -2.25 -3.46 -7.42
C MET A 75 -0.88 -3.07 -6.85
N SER A 76 -0.89 -2.03 -6.02
CA SER A 76 0.22 -1.66 -5.14
C SER A 76 -0.30 -1.40 -3.74
N PHE A 77 0.57 -1.48 -2.73
CA PHE A 77 0.24 -1.02 -1.39
C PHE A 77 1.45 -0.47 -0.67
N TYR A 78 1.16 0.43 0.26
CA TYR A 78 2.12 0.99 1.19
C TYR A 78 1.48 1.01 2.57
N ILE A 79 1.95 0.15 3.47
CA ILE A 79 1.40 -0.01 4.81
C ILE A 79 2.53 0.13 5.81
N THR A 80 2.42 1.07 6.74
CA THR A 80 3.36 1.25 7.84
C THR A 80 2.79 0.63 9.11
N HIS A 81 3.67 0.03 9.90
CA HIS A 81 3.34 -0.45 11.25
C HIS A 81 4.14 0.29 12.31
N PHE A 82 3.54 0.43 13.49
CA PHE A 82 4.14 1.07 14.66
C PHE A 82 3.74 0.31 15.95
N GLU A 83 4.22 0.81 17.09
CA GLU A 83 4.22 0.20 18.45
C GLU A 83 5.52 -0.56 18.76
N ASP A 84 5.47 -1.89 18.89
CA ASP A 84 6.62 -2.70 19.31
C ASP A 84 7.76 -2.65 18.29
N GLU A 85 7.42 -2.56 17.00
CA GLU A 85 8.36 -2.39 15.90
C GLU A 85 7.81 -1.39 14.87
N GLU A 86 8.65 -0.44 14.47
CA GLU A 86 8.36 0.52 13.40
C GLU A 86 8.92 0.00 12.07
N GLY A 87 8.11 0.06 11.02
CA GLY A 87 8.49 -0.42 9.69
C GLY A 87 7.35 -0.32 8.69
N GLY A 88 7.48 -1.03 7.57
CA GLY A 88 6.43 -1.05 6.58
C GLY A 88 6.49 -2.23 5.60
N TYR A 89 5.29 -2.63 5.17
CA TYR A 89 5.04 -3.57 4.09
C TYR A 89 4.76 -2.79 2.81
N ILE A 90 5.55 -3.05 1.77
CA ILE A 90 5.49 -2.27 0.53
C ILE A 90 5.43 -3.23 -0.65
N TYR A 91 4.43 -3.07 -1.50
CA TYR A 91 4.31 -3.77 -2.76
C TYR A 91 4.15 -2.79 -3.90
N GLN A 92 5.16 -2.72 -4.76
CA GLN A 92 5.16 -1.82 -5.90
C GLN A 92 5.86 -2.49 -7.08
N ASN A 93 5.33 -2.33 -8.29
CA ASN A 93 5.92 -2.86 -9.53
C ASN A 93 6.22 -4.37 -9.45
N GLY A 94 5.38 -5.14 -8.76
CA GLY A 94 5.54 -6.60 -8.63
C GLY A 94 6.51 -7.06 -7.55
N VAL A 95 7.19 -6.14 -6.86
CA VAL A 95 8.19 -6.41 -5.81
C VAL A 95 7.57 -6.18 -4.44
N TYR A 96 7.73 -7.16 -3.55
CA TYR A 96 7.28 -7.08 -2.17
C TYR A 96 8.47 -6.94 -1.22
N GLU A 97 8.43 -5.94 -0.36
CA GLU A 97 9.49 -5.60 0.59
C GLU A 97 8.91 -5.40 2.00
N ILE A 98 9.70 -5.80 3.00
CA ILE A 98 9.46 -5.45 4.40
C ILE A 98 10.63 -4.58 4.82
N LEU A 99 10.35 -3.36 5.23
CA LEU A 99 11.35 -2.42 5.70
C LEU A 99 11.26 -2.24 7.20
N GLY A 100 12.41 -2.28 7.87
CA GLY A 100 12.51 -1.76 9.23
C GLY A 100 12.50 -0.22 9.23
N ARG A 101 12.39 0.36 10.43
CA ARG A 101 12.34 1.80 10.66
C ARG A 101 13.38 2.61 9.88
N GLU A 102 14.66 2.22 9.96
CA GLU A 102 15.76 2.98 9.38
C GLU A 102 15.65 3.05 7.85
N ASP A 103 15.42 1.90 7.21
CA ASP A 103 15.25 1.81 5.76
C ASP A 103 14.00 2.55 5.29
N LEU A 104 12.90 2.46 6.05
CA LEU A 104 11.68 3.20 5.78
C LEU A 104 11.93 4.71 5.82
N CYS A 105 12.61 5.19 6.86
CA CYS A 105 12.98 6.60 7.01
C CYS A 105 13.88 7.08 5.87
N LEU A 106 14.88 6.28 5.48
CA LEU A 106 15.77 6.60 4.35
C LEU A 106 15.01 6.68 3.03
N ARG A 107 14.06 5.77 2.79
CA ARG A 107 13.18 5.81 1.60
C ARG A 107 12.37 7.12 1.58
N THR A 108 11.66 7.45 2.66
CA THR A 108 10.84 8.67 2.73
C THR A 108 11.67 9.95 2.55
N VAL A 109 12.87 10.02 3.15
CA VAL A 109 13.78 11.16 2.99
C VAL A 109 14.28 11.27 1.54
N SER A 110 14.61 10.15 0.91
CA SER A 110 15.07 10.12 -0.49
C SER A 110 13.99 10.60 -1.45
N ASP A 111 12.75 10.15 -1.27
CA ASP A 111 11.60 10.58 -2.08
C ASP A 111 11.35 12.09 -1.92
N ARG A 112 11.41 12.60 -0.69
CA ARG A 112 11.26 14.03 -0.42
C ARG A 112 12.37 14.86 -1.08
N ALA A 113 13.61 14.40 -1.01
CA ALA A 113 14.75 15.06 -1.65
C ALA A 113 14.61 15.07 -3.18
N LEU A 114 14.17 13.95 -3.77
CA LEU A 114 13.91 13.84 -5.19
C LEU A 114 12.79 14.81 -5.64
N LEU A 115 11.67 14.83 -4.93
CA LEU A 115 10.56 15.75 -5.23
C LEU A 115 10.97 17.22 -5.12
N ALA A 116 11.80 17.57 -4.13
CA ALA A 116 12.34 18.92 -4.00
C ALA A 116 13.20 19.30 -5.21
N GLU A 117 14.02 18.36 -5.70
CA GLU A 117 14.88 18.58 -6.87
C GLU A 117 14.10 18.69 -8.18
N ILE A 118 13.07 17.86 -8.38
CA ILE A 118 12.15 17.93 -9.52
C ILE A 118 11.50 19.32 -9.59
N ARG A 119 10.99 19.80 -8.45
CA ARG A 119 10.40 21.15 -8.33
C ARG A 119 11.41 22.24 -8.62
N ARG A 120 12.64 22.15 -8.07
CA ARG A 120 13.72 23.12 -8.33
C ARG A 120 14.06 23.23 -9.82
N ARG A 121 13.96 22.13 -10.58
CA ARG A 121 14.23 22.09 -12.03
C ARG A 121 13.02 22.45 -12.89
N GLY A 122 11.83 22.63 -12.33
CA GLY A 122 10.62 22.91 -13.10
C GLY A 122 10.15 21.73 -13.97
N LEU A 123 10.51 20.49 -13.59
CA LEU A 123 10.12 19.28 -14.31
C LEU A 123 8.72 18.83 -13.86
N THR A 124 7.68 19.51 -14.34
CA THR A 124 6.28 19.09 -14.16
C THR A 124 5.73 18.46 -15.44
N GLN A 125 4.65 17.69 -15.33
CA GLN A 125 4.02 16.90 -16.41
C GLN A 125 3.72 17.67 -17.71
N GLU A 126 3.75 19.01 -17.70
CA GLU A 126 3.51 19.88 -18.86
C GLU A 126 4.75 20.05 -19.77
N ASN A 127 5.94 19.63 -19.35
CA ASN A 127 7.21 19.81 -20.09
C ASN A 127 8.01 18.50 -20.28
N LEU A 128 7.35 17.34 -20.19
CA LEU A 128 7.91 16.03 -20.55
C LEU A 128 7.40 15.57 -21.92
#